data_AF-A0A812GQW6-F1
#
_entry.id   AF-A0A812GQW6-F1
#
_cell.length_a   1.000
_cell.length_b   1.000
_cell.length_c   1.000
_cell.angle_alpha   90.00
_cell.angle_beta   90.00
_cell.angle_gamma   90.00
#
_symmetry.space_group_name_H-M   'P 1'
#
loop_
_entity.id
_entity.type
_entity.pdbx_description
1 polymer ?
#
loop_
_entity_poly.entity_id
_entity_poly.type
_entity_poly.pdbx_seq_one_letter_code
_entity_poly.pdbx_strand_id
1 'polypeptide(L)'
;MVEDSGTDEEIPLPNVKTAILSKVIDYCKYHKDNPPEEIQKPLKSTNLVECGVSEWDNEYVLFELILAANYLDIKSLLDLTCAKVASMIKGKNTEEIRKQFNIVNDFTPEEEAQVREENRCGLSSKPVEPLDARSDKAKVGVKMLE
;
A
#
# COMPACT_ATOMS: atom_id res chain seq x y z
N MET A 1 27.52 -7.90 13.67
CA MET A 1 28.53 -8.28 12.67
C MET A 1 27.81 -9.18 11.70
N VAL A 2 27.45 -8.66 10.51
CA VAL A 2 26.88 -9.49 9.45
C VAL A 2 28.08 -9.99 8.65
N GLU A 3 28.22 -11.31 8.58
CA GLU A 3 29.24 -11.94 7.74
C GLU A 3 28.94 -11.58 6.28
N ASP A 4 29.82 -10.79 5.68
CA ASP A 4 29.86 -10.55 4.25
C ASP A 4 30.38 -11.84 3.60
N SER A 5 29.49 -12.82 3.44
CA SER A 5 29.76 -13.95 2.55
C SER A 5 29.71 -13.39 1.13
N GLY A 6 30.87 -12.91 0.64
CA GLY A 6 31.09 -12.46 -0.73
C GLY A 6 30.93 -13.59 -1.74
N THR A 7 29.72 -14.15 -1.82
CA THR A 7 29.26 -15.02 -2.88
C THR A 7 28.48 -14.15 -3.85
N ASP A 8 28.99 -14.05 -5.08
CA ASP A 8 28.33 -13.45 -6.25
C ASP A 8 27.13 -14.32 -6.68
N GLU A 9 26.30 -14.74 -5.72
CA GLU A 9 25.10 -15.53 -5.97
C GLU A 9 23.97 -14.60 -6.39
N GLU A 10 23.58 -14.72 -7.65
CA GLU A 10 22.45 -13.98 -8.20
C GLU A 10 21.15 -14.42 -7.51
N ILE A 11 20.47 -13.48 -6.84
CA ILE A 11 19.15 -13.72 -6.24
C ILE A 11 18.08 -13.46 -7.31
N PRO A 12 17.37 -14.49 -7.82
CA PRO A 12 16.34 -14.27 -8.83
C PRO A 12 15.12 -13.57 -8.22
N LEU A 13 14.74 -12.43 -8.79
CA LEU A 13 13.59 -11.62 -8.38
C LEU A 13 12.53 -11.54 -9.50
N PRO A 14 11.84 -12.65 -9.84
CA PRO A 14 10.93 -12.70 -10.98
C PRO A 14 9.70 -11.79 -10.83
N ASN A 15 9.33 -11.45 -9.59
CA ASN A 15 8.11 -10.68 -9.28
C ASN A 15 8.37 -9.18 -9.10
N VAL A 16 9.61 -8.71 -9.28
CA VAL A 16 9.97 -7.29 -9.13
C VAL A 16 10.52 -6.78 -10.46
N LYS A 17 9.86 -5.78 -11.05
CA LYS A 17 10.35 -5.11 -12.26
C LYS A 17 11.70 -4.44 -11.98
N THR A 18 12.63 -4.46 -12.93
CA THR A 18 13.96 -3.83 -12.80
C THR A 18 13.89 -2.35 -12.41
N ALA A 19 12.93 -1.60 -12.97
CA ALA A 19 12.73 -0.18 -12.64
C ALA A 19 12.31 0.03 -11.18
N ILE A 20 11.51 -0.89 -10.62
CA ILE A 20 11.07 -0.83 -9.23
C ILE A 20 12.21 -1.26 -8.31
N LEU A 21 12.96 -2.31 -8.67
CA LEU A 21 14.13 -2.75 -7.92
C LEU A 21 15.18 -1.63 -7.82
N SER A 22 15.47 -0.94 -8.92
CA SER A 22 16.38 0.22 -8.91
C SER A 22 15.94 1.26 -7.89
N LYS A 23 14.63 1.51 -7.81
CA LYS A 23 14.10 2.46 -6.83
C LYS A 23 14.23 1.98 -5.39
N VAL A 24 13.98 0.69 -5.13
CA VAL A 24 14.18 0.11 -3.80
C VAL A 24 15.65 0.23 -3.37
N ILE A 25 16.59 -0.01 -4.29
CA ILE A 25 18.02 0.13 -4.03
C ILE A 25 18.38 1.57 -3.68
N ASP A 26 17.89 2.53 -4.44
CA ASP A 26 18.13 3.96 -4.18
C ASP A 26 17.52 4.40 -2.83
N TYR A 27 16.33 3.91 -2.49
CA TYR A 27 15.74 4.09 -1.16
C TYR A 27 16.65 3.56 -0.06
N CYS A 28 17.17 2.34 -0.20
CA CYS A 28 18.07 1.74 0.78
C CYS A 28 19.39 2.50 0.91
N LYS A 29 19.94 3.02 -0.20
CA LYS A 29 21.15 3.85 -0.18
C LYS A 29 20.92 5.17 0.55
N TYR A 30 19.81 5.86 0.27
CA TYR A 30 19.47 7.10 0.95
C TYR A 30 19.26 6.89 2.45
N HIS A 31 18.54 5.82 2.82
CA HIS A 31 18.20 5.52 4.22
C HIS A 31 19.32 4.87 5.03
N LYS A 32 20.42 4.49 4.37
CA LYS A 32 21.65 4.09 5.06
C LYS A 32 22.24 5.25 5.84
N ASP A 33 22.23 6.44 5.25
CA ASP A 33 22.78 7.66 5.85
C ASP A 33 21.69 8.52 6.54
N ASN A 34 20.43 8.34 6.13
CA ASN A 34 19.27 9.08 6.65
C ASN A 34 18.22 8.09 7.19
N PRO A 35 18.34 7.61 8.44
CA PRO A 35 17.42 6.60 8.96
C PRO A 35 15.96 7.08 8.88
N PRO A 36 15.03 6.23 8.43
CA PRO A 36 13.63 6.62 8.25
C PRO A 36 13.01 6.92 9.61
N GLU A 37 12.27 8.01 9.69
CA GLU A 37 11.51 8.35 10.89
C GLU A 37 10.30 7.42 11.06
N GLU A 38 9.88 7.24 12.31
CA GLU A 38 8.72 6.44 12.63
C GLU A 38 7.44 7.20 12.26
N ILE A 39 6.72 6.68 11.27
CA ILE A 39 5.49 7.29 10.78
C ILE A 39 4.40 7.14 11.84
N GLN A 40 3.75 8.24 12.20
CA GLN A 40 2.71 8.24 13.22
C GLN A 40 1.47 7.46 12.75
N LYS A 41 1.12 6.42 13.52
CA LYS A 41 -0.07 5.59 13.32
C LYS A 41 -1.05 5.80 14.49
N PRO A 42 -2.34 6.11 14.27
CA PRO A 42 -2.98 6.41 12.98
C PRO A 42 -2.50 7.76 12.41
N LEU A 43 -2.56 7.90 11.08
CA LEU A 43 -2.17 9.14 10.40
C LEU A 43 -3.00 10.31 10.93
N LYS A 44 -2.34 11.39 11.36
CA LYS A 44 -3.00 12.60 11.88
C LYS A 44 -3.49 13.52 10.77
N SER A 45 -2.76 13.59 9.66
CA SER A 45 -3.05 14.45 8.51
C SER A 45 -3.16 13.63 7.21
N THR A 46 -3.63 14.27 6.15
CA THR A 46 -3.47 13.78 4.76
C THR A 46 -2.10 14.15 4.21
N ASN A 47 -1.44 15.15 4.80
CA ASN A 47 -0.05 15.47 4.49
C ASN A 47 0.88 14.49 5.23
N LEU A 48 1.63 13.70 4.47
CA LEU A 48 2.58 12.74 5.04
C LEU A 48 3.73 13.42 5.80
N VAL A 49 4.13 14.63 5.37
CA VAL A 49 5.22 15.37 6.01
C VAL A 49 4.85 15.72 7.46
N GLU A 50 3.58 16.07 7.70
CA GLU A 50 3.05 16.31 9.05
C GLU A 50 2.95 15.03 9.90
N CYS A 51 3.04 13.86 9.28
CA CYS A 51 2.97 12.55 9.93
C CYS A 51 4.35 11.93 10.23
N GLY A 52 5.44 12.68 9.99
CA GLY A 52 6.81 12.21 10.21
C GLY A 52 7.42 11.52 8.99
N VAL A 53 6.96 11.84 7.78
CA VAL A 53 7.57 11.37 6.53
C VAL A 53 8.44 12.48 5.95
N SER A 54 9.64 12.17 5.48
CA SER A 54 10.50 13.17 4.84
C SER A 54 9.88 13.66 3.52
N GLU A 55 10.23 14.88 3.09
CA GLU A 55 9.78 15.38 1.77
C GLU A 55 10.27 14.48 0.63
N TRP A 56 11.51 13.99 0.75
CA TRP A 56 12.12 13.07 -0.19
C TRP A 56 11.28 11.79 -0.31
N ASP A 57 10.93 11.17 0.82
CA ASP A 57 10.09 9.98 0.87
C ASP A 57 8.71 10.22 0.26
N ASN A 58 8.07 11.34 0.58
CA ASN A 58 6.74 11.65 0.10
C ASN A 58 6.67 11.78 -1.43
N GLU A 59 7.72 12.30 -2.07
CA GLU A 59 7.85 12.39 -3.53
C GLU A 59 8.30 11.07 -4.17
N TYR A 60 9.17 10.32 -3.48
CA TYR A 60 9.77 9.11 -4.00
C TYR A 60 8.81 7.90 -4.09
N VAL A 61 7.83 7.87 -3.18
CA VAL A 61 6.94 6.71 -2.99
C VAL A 61 5.91 6.57 -4.12
N LEU A 62 5.96 5.40 -4.77
CA LEU A 62 5.01 4.94 -5.78
C LEU A 62 4.21 3.75 -5.28
N PHE A 63 2.98 3.57 -5.80
CA PHE A 63 2.14 2.42 -5.50
C PHE A 63 2.80 1.07 -5.78
N GLU A 64 3.55 0.95 -6.88
CA GLU A 64 4.22 -0.31 -7.25
C GLU A 64 5.33 -0.73 -6.25
N LEU A 65 5.84 0.21 -5.43
CA LEU A 65 6.85 -0.11 -4.42
C LEU A 65 6.29 -0.97 -3.27
N ILE A 66 4.97 -0.96 -3.02
CA ILE A 66 4.39 -1.72 -1.90
C ILE A 66 4.62 -3.23 -2.05
N LEU A 67 4.46 -3.76 -3.27
CA LEU A 67 4.64 -5.17 -3.56
C LEU A 67 6.12 -5.57 -3.46
N ALA A 68 7.01 -4.72 -3.97
CA ALA A 68 8.45 -4.95 -3.87
C ALA A 68 8.95 -4.86 -2.42
N ALA A 69 8.46 -3.89 -1.64
CA ALA A 69 8.80 -3.73 -0.24
C ALA A 69 8.33 -4.93 0.60
N ASN A 70 7.12 -5.43 0.33
CA ASN A 70 6.60 -6.64 0.97
C ASN A 70 7.41 -7.88 0.56
N TYR A 71 7.79 -8.00 -0.70
CA TYR A 71 8.57 -9.14 -1.20
C TYR A 71 9.99 -9.19 -0.62
N LEU A 72 10.61 -8.03 -0.41
CA LEU A 72 11.97 -7.88 0.13
C LEU A 72 12.00 -7.71 1.66
N ASP A 73 10.84 -7.76 2.33
CA ASP A 73 10.64 -7.56 3.77
C ASP A 73 11.27 -6.26 4.33
N ILE A 74 11.13 -5.15 3.59
CA ILE A 74 11.63 -3.84 4.02
C ILE A 74 10.51 -3.10 4.77
N LYS A 75 10.43 -3.32 6.09
CA LYS A 75 9.41 -2.75 6.99
C LYS A 75 9.21 -1.25 6.79
N SER A 76 10.27 -0.45 6.74
CA SER A 76 10.19 1.02 6.67
C SER A 76 9.56 1.49 5.36
N LEU A 77 9.94 0.86 4.24
CA LEU A 77 9.39 1.15 2.92
C LEU A 77 7.93 0.68 2.80
N LEU A 78 7.61 -0.48 3.41
CA LEU A 78 6.24 -0.98 3.46
C LEU A 78 5.34 -0.06 4.28
N ASP A 79 5.80 0.41 5.43
CA ASP A 79 5.06 1.36 6.27
C ASP A 79 4.84 2.70 5.56
N LEU A 80 5.87 3.19 4.87
CA LEU A 80 5.82 4.42 4.10
C LEU A 80 4.84 4.34 2.92
N THR A 81 4.89 3.25 2.15
CA THR A 81 3.95 3.00 1.06
C THR A 81 2.51 2.85 1.59
N CYS A 82 2.32 2.12 2.70
CA CYS A 82 1.02 2.01 3.38
C CYS A 82 0.49 3.38 3.83
N ALA A 83 1.35 4.21 4.42
CA ALA A 83 1.00 5.56 4.85
C ALA A 83 0.53 6.42 3.66
N LYS A 84 1.21 6.34 2.51
CA LYS A 84 0.81 7.04 1.28
C LYS A 84 -0.55 6.59 0.77
N VAL A 85 -0.82 5.29 0.75
CA VAL A 85 -2.15 4.80 0.34
C VAL A 85 -3.22 5.27 1.31
N ALA A 86 -2.95 5.17 2.62
CA ALA A 86 -3.88 5.60 3.66
C ALA A 86 -4.15 7.12 3.59
N SER A 87 -3.16 7.95 3.28
CA SER A 87 -3.36 9.39 3.11
C SER A 87 -4.21 9.74 1.89
N MET A 88 -4.13 8.94 0.82
CA MET A 88 -4.97 9.09 -0.37
C MET A 88 -6.42 8.65 -0.16
N ILE A 89 -6.66 7.72 0.77
CA ILE A 89 -8.00 7.25 1.15
C ILE A 89 -8.63 8.22 2.16
N LYS A 90 -7.81 8.77 3.07
CA LYS A 90 -8.28 9.65 4.14
C LYS A 90 -8.91 10.93 3.58
N GLY A 91 -10.14 11.19 3.98
CA GLY A 91 -10.91 12.37 3.56
C GLY A 91 -11.64 12.22 2.22
N LYS A 92 -11.48 11.10 1.50
CA LYS A 92 -12.29 10.78 0.32
C LYS A 92 -13.55 10.02 0.70
N ASN A 93 -14.62 10.22 -0.06
CA ASN A 93 -15.82 9.42 0.08
C ASN A 93 -15.64 8.04 -0.57
N THR A 94 -16.45 7.07 -0.14
CA THR A 94 -16.45 5.68 -0.64
C THR A 94 -16.54 5.59 -2.17
N GLU A 95 -17.37 6.42 -2.80
CA GLU A 95 -17.49 6.50 -4.27
C GLU A 95 -16.21 7.00 -4.96
N GLU A 96 -15.52 7.97 -4.35
CA GLU A 96 -14.29 8.55 -4.89
C GLU A 96 -13.14 7.56 -4.76
N ILE A 97 -13.07 6.82 -3.65
CA ILE A 97 -12.12 5.73 -3.46
C ILE A 97 -12.37 4.64 -4.51
N ARG A 98 -13.64 4.23 -4.71
CA ARG A 98 -14.00 3.25 -5.74
C ARG A 98 -13.56 3.69 -7.13
N LYS A 99 -13.80 4.94 -7.50
CA LYS A 99 -13.32 5.51 -8.78
C LYS A 99 -11.79 5.56 -8.86
N GLN A 100 -11.13 6.02 -7.80
CA GLN A 100 -9.68 6.20 -7.76
C GLN A 100 -8.92 4.87 -7.88
N PHE A 101 -9.43 3.82 -7.26
CA PHE A 101 -8.82 2.49 -7.25
C PHE A 101 -9.47 1.54 -8.26
N ASN A 102 -10.38 2.03 -9.11
CA ASN A 102 -11.14 1.26 -10.09
C ASN A 102 -11.81 0.00 -9.49
N ILE A 103 -12.38 0.16 -8.30
CA ILE A 103 -13.06 -0.91 -7.56
C ILE A 103 -14.52 -0.97 -8.03
N VAL A 104 -14.95 -2.15 -8.47
CA VAL A 104 -16.35 -2.41 -8.85
C VAL A 104 -17.21 -2.37 -7.58
N ASN A 105 -18.31 -1.61 -7.59
CA ASN A 105 -19.30 -1.67 -6.51
C ASN A 105 -20.02 -3.02 -6.58
N ASP A 106 -19.74 -3.90 -5.64
CA ASP A 106 -20.31 -5.24 -5.53
C ASP A 106 -21.43 -5.33 -4.48
N PHE A 107 -21.83 -4.20 -3.89
CA PHE A 107 -22.95 -4.09 -2.96
C PHE A 107 -24.27 -3.93 -3.69
N THR A 108 -25.30 -4.62 -3.19
CA THR A 108 -26.70 -4.33 -3.56
C THR A 108 -27.17 -3.03 -2.91
N PRO A 109 -28.22 -2.36 -3.45
CA PRO A 109 -28.75 -1.12 -2.89
C PRO A 109 -29.19 -1.24 -1.42
N GLU A 110 -29.75 -2.40 -1.03
CA GLU A 110 -30.09 -2.70 0.36
C GLU A 110 -28.86 -2.80 1.27
N GLU A 111 -27.79 -3.49 0.84
CA GLU A 111 -26.55 -3.62 1.63
C GLU A 111 -25.82 -2.29 1.75
N GLU A 112 -25.80 -1.47 0.70
CA GLU A 112 -25.17 -0.14 0.74
C GLU A 112 -25.92 0.80 1.71
N ALA A 113 -27.25 0.73 1.76
CA ALA A 113 -28.05 1.48 2.74
C ALA A 113 -27.76 1.03 4.17
N GLN A 114 -27.62 -0.29 4.38
CA GLN A 114 -27.31 -0.84 5.69
C GLN A 114 -25.89 -0.46 6.14
N VAL A 115 -24.87 -0.57 5.27
CA VAL A 115 -23.49 -0.15 5.58
C VAL A 115 -23.39 1.35 5.82
N ARG A 116 -24.17 2.17 5.12
CA ARG A 116 -24.24 3.62 5.33
C ARG A 116 -24.89 3.97 6.67
N GLU A 117 -25.89 3.22 7.09
CA GLU A 117 -26.54 3.37 8.39
C GLU A 117 -25.66 2.86 9.54
N GLU A 118 -24.98 1.72 9.35
CA GLU A 118 -24.01 1.18 10.32
C GLU A 118 -22.83 2.14 10.54
N ASN A 119 -22.29 2.73 9.47
CA ASN A 119 -21.27 3.78 9.55
C ASN A 119 -21.78 5.07 10.22
N ARG A 120 -23.07 5.40 10.07
CA ARG A 120 -23.70 6.55 10.74
C ARG A 120 -23.89 6.32 12.24
N CYS A 121 -24.18 5.08 12.63
CA CYS A 121 -24.53 4.74 14.02
C CYS A 121 -23.36 4.24 14.88
N GLY A 122 -22.13 4.15 14.37
CA GLY A 122 -20.95 3.81 15.18
C GLY A 122 -20.98 2.42 15.82
N LEU A 123 -21.85 1.52 15.33
CA LEU A 123 -21.94 0.15 15.82
C LEU A 123 -20.85 -0.69 15.15
N SER A 124 -19.80 -0.97 15.91
CA SER A 124 -18.68 -1.80 15.47
C SER A 124 -19.12 -3.23 15.15
N SER A 125 -18.46 -3.81 14.14
CA SER A 125 -18.05 -5.22 14.08
C SER A 125 -19.13 -6.26 13.78
N LYS A 126 -19.44 -6.49 12.50
CA LYS A 126 -19.61 -7.86 12.03
C LYS A 126 -18.35 -8.28 11.25
N PRO A 127 -17.83 -9.49 11.47
CA PRO A 127 -16.66 -9.98 10.77
C PRO A 127 -16.92 -10.01 9.26
N VAL A 128 -16.01 -9.43 8.49
CA VAL A 128 -15.99 -9.54 7.03
C VAL A 128 -15.85 -11.03 6.70
N GLU A 129 -16.83 -11.60 6.02
CA GLU A 129 -16.76 -13.02 5.62
C GLU A 129 -15.53 -13.25 4.73
N PRO A 130 -14.84 -14.41 4.85
CA PRO A 130 -13.64 -14.69 4.06
C PRO A 130 -13.93 -14.65 2.55
N LEU A 131 -13.00 -14.04 1.81
CA LEU A 131 -13.03 -13.85 0.35
C LEU A 131 -13.05 -15.15 -0.49
N ASP A 132 -13.01 -16.32 0.13
CA ASP A 132 -12.82 -17.61 -0.55
C ASP A 132 -14.07 -18.15 -1.27
N ALA A 133 -15.24 -17.51 -1.15
CA ALA A 133 -16.48 -18.00 -1.77
C ALA A 133 -16.78 -17.42 -3.18
N ARG A 134 -15.98 -16.48 -3.71
CA ARG A 134 -16.16 -15.89 -5.05
C ARG A 134 -15.00 -16.22 -6.01
N SER A 135 -14.56 -17.48 -6.01
CA SER A 135 -13.45 -17.96 -6.85
C SER A 135 -13.69 -17.97 -8.37
N ASP A 136 -14.88 -17.71 -8.92
CA ASP A 136 -15.17 -18.16 -10.31
C ASP A 136 -15.48 -17.12 -11.40
N LYS A 137 -15.38 -15.79 -11.18
CA LYS A 137 -15.66 -14.83 -12.29
C LYS A 137 -14.71 -13.66 -12.52
N ALA A 138 -13.67 -13.44 -11.72
CA ALA A 138 -12.67 -12.40 -12.03
C ALA A 138 -11.57 -12.97 -12.96
N LYS A 139 -11.96 -13.34 -14.18
CA LYS A 139 -11.02 -13.64 -15.25
C LYS A 139 -10.31 -12.34 -15.63
N VAL A 140 -9.07 -12.22 -15.17
CA VAL A 140 -7.92 -11.53 -15.80
C VAL A 140 -8.29 -10.30 -16.64
N GLY A 141 -8.19 -9.14 -16.01
CA GLY A 141 -8.23 -7.84 -16.67
C GLY A 141 -7.09 -6.93 -16.22
N VAL A 142 -5.93 -7.50 -15.85
CA VAL A 142 -4.68 -6.73 -15.72
C VAL A 142 -4.19 -6.44 -17.15
N LYS A 143 -4.76 -5.42 -17.80
CA LYS A 143 -4.09 -4.70 -18.90
C LYS A 143 -3.21 -3.66 -18.21
N MET A 144 -1.95 -4.00 -17.96
CA MET A 144 -0.83 -3.61 -18.82
C MET A 144 -0.89 -2.11 -19.15
N LEU A 145 -0.13 -1.35 -18.36
CA LEU A 145 0.40 -0.05 -18.74
C LEU A 145 1.39 -0.30 -19.89
N GLU A 146 1.00 0.08 -21.11
CA GLU A 146 1.93 0.44 -22.19
C GLU A 146 2.35 1.90 -22.04
#